data_AF-A0A9E0GIE7-F1
#
_entry.id   AF-A0A9E0GIE7-F1
#
_cell.length_a   1.000
_cell.length_b   1.000
_cell.length_c   1.000
_cell.angle_alpha   90.00
_cell.angle_beta   90.00
_cell.angle_gamma   90.00
#
_symmetry.space_group_name_H-M   'P 1'
#
loop_
_entity.id
_entity.type
_entity.pdbx_description
1 polymer ?
#
loop_
_entity_poly.entity_id
_entity_poly.type
_entity_poly.pdbx_seq_one_letter_code
_entity_poly.pdbx_strand_id
1 'polypeptide(L)'
;MSQIRILICRVNENNPDNLTEIASYDLPEMDTLNPEIALDEAEAMLHKQGQSILQRALQAQFEEVDRDLAEAYRQDFPPSSGDERWICGGKSREPFRATGTESAGAESQARA
;
A
#
# COMPACT_ATOMS: atom_id res chain seq x y z
N MET A 1 10.30 -22.56 -31.86
CA MET A 1 9.03 -21.81 -31.73
C MET A 1 9.39 -20.42 -31.26
N SER A 2 8.79 -19.39 -31.87
CA SER A 2 9.12 -17.99 -31.62
C SER A 2 7.92 -17.31 -30.96
N GLN A 3 8.08 -16.81 -29.73
CA GLN A 3 7.03 -16.11 -29.00
C GLN A 3 7.13 -14.60 -29.22
N ILE A 4 6.00 -13.90 -29.20
CA ILE A 4 5.97 -12.44 -29.21
C ILE A 4 5.95 -11.94 -27.77
N ARG A 5 6.87 -11.03 -27.44
CA ARG A 5 6.93 -10.34 -26.15
C ARG A 5 6.70 -8.84 -26.32
N ILE A 6 5.87 -8.29 -25.47
CA ILE A 6 5.66 -6.84 -25.32
C ILE A 6 6.47 -6.37 -24.12
N LEU A 7 7.22 -5.28 -24.29
CA LEU A 7 7.92 -4.59 -23.21
C LEU A 7 7.26 -3.23 -22.96
N ILE A 8 6.99 -2.93 -21.69
CA ILE A 8 6.60 -1.60 -21.24
C ILE A 8 7.84 -0.99 -20.60
N CYS A 9 8.33 0.12 -21.16
CA CYS A 9 9.52 0.81 -20.69
C CYS A 9 9.20 2.23 -20.25
N ARG A 10 9.90 2.71 -19.23
CA ARG A 10 10.04 4.15 -18.96
C ARG A 10 11.07 4.68 -19.94
N VAL A 11 10.72 5.81 -20.56
CA VAL A 11 11.64 6.59 -21.39
C VAL A 11 12.10 7.79 -20.58
N ASN A 12 13.40 8.02 -20.50
CA ASN A 12 13.93 9.26 -19.95
C ASN A 12 13.89 10.36 -21.02
N GLU A 13 13.13 11.43 -20.80
CA GLU A 13 13.00 12.53 -21.78
C GLU A 13 14.35 13.20 -22.12
N ASN A 14 15.30 13.20 -21.18
CA ASN A 14 16.64 13.77 -21.37
C ASN A 14 17.62 12.80 -22.04
N ASN A 15 17.30 11.51 -22.06
CA ASN A 15 18.08 10.48 -22.73
C ASN A 15 17.15 9.36 -23.23
N PRO A 16 16.56 9.52 -24.42
CA PRO A 16 15.52 8.62 -24.92
C PRO A 16 16.02 7.20 -25.20
N ASP A 17 17.34 7.02 -25.34
CA ASP A 17 17.96 5.70 -25.49
C ASP A 17 18.07 4.95 -24.15
N ASN A 18 17.92 5.65 -23.03
CA ASN A 18 17.90 5.05 -21.71
C ASN A 18 16.48 4.57 -21.36
N LEU A 19 16.20 3.32 -21.74
CA LEU A 19 14.96 2.62 -21.47
C LEU A 19 15.08 1.81 -20.17
N THR A 20 14.17 2.05 -19.24
CA THR A 20 14.04 1.21 -18.03
C THR A 20 12.83 0.32 -18.16
N GLU A 21 13.00 -1.00 -18.17
CA GLU A 21 11.87 -1.94 -18.21
C GLU A 21 11.00 -1.80 -16.95
N ILE A 22 9.70 -1.63 -17.16
CA ILE A 22 8.67 -1.56 -16.11
C ILE A 22 7.95 -2.90 -15.98
N ALA A 23 7.68 -3.53 -17.13
CA ALA A 23 6.99 -4.81 -17.23
C ALA A 23 7.24 -5.47 -18.59
N SER A 24 7.11 -6.79 -18.62
CA SER A 24 7.13 -7.60 -19.83
C SER A 24 5.93 -8.54 -19.87
N TYR A 25 5.40 -8.76 -21.06
CA TYR A 25 4.24 -9.59 -21.32
C TYR A 25 4.52 -10.52 -22.48
N ASP A 26 4.43 -11.82 -22.25
CA ASP A 26 4.45 -12.80 -23.32
C ASP A 26 3.04 -12.97 -23.86
N LEU A 27 2.88 -12.76 -25.16
CA LEU A 27 1.62 -13.02 -25.82
C LEU A 27 1.44 -14.54 -25.94
N PRO A 28 0.25 -15.07 -25.57
CA PRO A 28 -0.04 -16.47 -25.76
C PRO A 28 0.01 -16.84 -27.26
N GLU A 29 0.49 -18.04 -27.56
CA GLU A 29 0.44 -18.57 -28.92
C GLU A 29 -1.02 -18.77 -29.35
N MET A 30 -1.31 -18.35 -30.58
CA MET A 30 -2.62 -18.49 -31.22
C MET A 30 -2.76 -19.89 -31.83
N ASP A 31 -2.64 -20.93 -31.00
CA ASP A 31 -2.65 -22.30 -31.50
C ASP A 31 -4.07 -22.87 -31.57
N THR A 32 -4.43 -23.40 -32.76
CA THR A 32 -5.64 -24.18 -33.03
C THR A 32 -6.95 -23.56 -32.52
N LEU A 33 -7.23 -22.32 -32.92
CA LEU A 33 -8.59 -21.78 -32.76
C LEU A 33 -9.57 -22.53 -33.66
N ASN A 34 -10.76 -22.84 -33.14
CA ASN A 34 -11.81 -23.44 -33.94
C ASN A 34 -12.28 -22.39 -34.97
N PRO A 35 -12.23 -22.68 -36.28
CA PRO A 35 -12.55 -21.70 -37.32
C PRO A 35 -13.96 -21.09 -37.21
N GLU A 36 -14.91 -21.79 -36.58
CA GLU A 36 -16.27 -21.25 -36.38
C GLU A 36 -16.32 -20.14 -35.32
N ILE A 37 -15.39 -20.11 -34.36
CA ILE A 37 -15.36 -19.15 -33.24
C ILE A 37 -14.03 -18.41 -33.11
N ALA A 38 -13.10 -18.64 -34.04
CA ALA A 38 -11.73 -18.14 -33.94
C ALA A 38 -11.66 -16.61 -33.85
N LEU A 39 -12.59 -15.90 -34.51
CA LEU A 39 -12.65 -14.45 -34.43
C LEU A 39 -13.06 -13.98 -33.03
N ASP A 40 -14.10 -14.60 -32.45
CA ASP A 40 -14.61 -14.25 -31.13
C ASP A 40 -13.58 -14.59 -30.03
N GLU A 41 -12.91 -15.73 -30.15
CA GLU A 41 -11.84 -16.15 -29.23
C GLU A 41 -10.63 -15.20 -29.33
N ALA A 42 -10.24 -14.82 -30.55
CA ALA A 42 -9.18 -13.85 -30.76
C ALA A 42 -9.53 -12.47 -30.20
N GLU A 43 -10.76 -12.00 -30.39
CA GLU A 43 -11.23 -10.71 -29.85
C GLU A 43 -11.26 -10.74 -28.32
N ALA A 44 -11.82 -11.78 -27.71
CA ALA A 44 -11.87 -11.94 -26.27
C ALA A 44 -10.46 -12.00 -25.66
N MET A 45 -9.55 -12.72 -26.32
CA MET A 45 -8.15 -12.79 -25.88
C MET A 45 -7.46 -11.42 -26.02
N LEU A 46 -7.63 -10.73 -27.14
CA LEU A 46 -7.08 -9.39 -27.34
C LEU A 46 -7.59 -8.41 -26.29
N HIS A 47 -8.89 -8.44 -26.01
CA HIS A 47 -9.51 -7.57 -25.00
C HIS A 47 -8.90 -7.83 -23.62
N LYS A 48 -8.81 -9.09 -23.21
CA LYS A 48 -8.25 -9.49 -21.91
C LYS A 48 -6.78 -9.10 -21.77
N GLN A 49 -5.96 -9.41 -22.78
CA GLN A 49 -4.53 -9.10 -22.74
C GLN A 49 -4.29 -7.59 -22.80
N GLY A 50 -5.02 -6.88 -23.67
CA GLY A 50 -4.98 -5.43 -23.78
C GLY A 50 -5.32 -4.74 -22.47
N GLN A 51 -6.39 -5.16 -21.78
CA GLN A 51 -6.75 -4.63 -20.46
C GLN A 51 -5.64 -4.85 -19.43
N SER A 52 -5.02 -6.03 -19.39
CA SER A 52 -3.93 -6.31 -18.44
C SER A 52 -2.70 -5.43 -18.69
N ILE A 53 -2.32 -5.25 -19.95
CA ILE A 53 -1.21 -4.38 -20.37
C ILE A 53 -1.50 -2.93 -19.97
N LEU A 54 -2.69 -2.42 -20.29
CA LEU A 54 -3.09 -1.05 -19.97
C LEU A 54 -3.15 -0.81 -18.46
N GLN A 55 -3.70 -1.77 -17.70
CA GLN A 55 -3.76 -1.68 -16.25
C GLN A 55 -2.36 -1.55 -15.64
N ARG A 56 -1.39 -2.35 -16.09
CA ARG A 56 -0.02 -2.28 -15.58
C ARG A 56 0.67 -0.98 -15.99
N ALA A 57 0.46 -0.50 -17.21
CA ALA A 57 0.98 0.79 -17.66
C ALA A 57 0.47 1.94 -16.78
N LEU A 58 -0.84 1.99 -16.51
CA LEU A 58 -1.44 2.99 -15.63
C LEU A 58 -0.94 2.87 -14.19
N GLN A 59 -0.85 1.66 -13.66
CA GLN A 59 -0.32 1.42 -12.32
C GLN A 59 1.12 1.96 -12.18
N ALA A 60 1.97 1.70 -13.17
CA ALA A 60 3.34 2.18 -13.15
C ALA A 60 3.45 3.72 -13.17
N GLN A 61 2.54 4.40 -13.87
CA GLN A 61 2.45 5.87 -13.83
C GLN A 61 2.04 6.36 -12.44
N PHE A 62 1.05 5.71 -11.81
CA PHE A 62 0.65 6.06 -10.45
C PHE A 62 1.75 5.82 -9.42
N GLU A 63 2.50 4.72 -9.52
CA GLU A 63 3.64 4.41 -8.64
C GLU A 63 4.76 5.47 -8.74
N GLU A 64 4.87 6.15 -9.88
CA GLU A 64 5.81 7.25 -10.09
C GLU A 64 5.32 8.53 -9.43
N VAL A 65 4.07 8.93 -9.72
CA VAL A 65 3.45 10.11 -9.10
C VAL A 65 3.44 9.98 -7.57
N ASP A 66 3.09 8.82 -7.04
CA ASP A 66 3.08 8.56 -5.60
C ASP A 66 4.48 8.70 -4.99
N ARG A 67 5.51 8.18 -5.66
CA ARG A 67 6.90 8.31 -5.21
C ARG A 67 7.34 9.77 -5.17
N ASP A 68 7.05 10.52 -6.23
CA ASP A 68 7.45 11.93 -6.36
C ASP A 68 6.76 12.78 -5.29
N LEU A 69 5.46 12.54 -5.05
CA LEU A 69 4.71 13.20 -3.98
C LEU A 69 5.24 12.83 -2.59
N ALA A 70 5.55 11.56 -2.35
CA ALA A 70 6.10 11.09 -1.09
C ALA A 70 7.52 11.63 -0.83
N GLU A 71 8.31 11.87 -1.88
CA GLU A 71 9.62 12.51 -1.79
C GLU A 71 9.49 14.00 -1.51
N ALA A 72 8.63 14.72 -2.23
CA ALA A 72 8.34 16.12 -1.97
C ALA A 72 7.84 16.34 -0.54
N TYR A 73 6.91 15.51 -0.08
CA TYR A 73 6.42 15.57 1.30
C TYR A 73 7.54 15.37 2.33
N ARG A 74 8.45 14.42 2.10
CA ARG A 74 9.60 14.18 2.99
C ARG A 74 10.58 15.36 3.04
N GLN A 75 10.69 16.14 1.97
CA GLN A 75 11.52 17.34 1.96
C GLN A 75 10.89 18.45 2.81
N ASP A 76 9.57 18.62 2.74
CA ASP A 76 8.83 19.61 3.53
C ASP A 76 8.70 19.21 5.00
N PHE A 77 8.55 17.92 5.26
CA PHE A 77 8.36 17.34 6.58
C PHE A 77 9.41 16.24 6.81
N PRO A 78 10.68 16.62 7.06
CA PRO A 78 11.71 15.63 7.32
C PRO A 78 11.32 14.81 8.55
N PRO A 79 11.48 13.48 8.51
CA PRO A 79 11.20 12.66 9.67
C PRO A 79 12.07 13.16 10.82
N SER A 80 11.44 13.45 11.95
CA SER A 80 12.18 13.83 13.16
C SER A 80 13.14 12.70 13.48
N SER A 81 14.44 12.98 13.39
CA SER A 81 15.46 12.12 13.98
C SER A 81 15.08 12.01 15.45
N GLY A 82 14.69 10.81 15.89
CA GLY A 82 14.21 10.58 17.24
C GLY A 82 15.27 11.02 18.25
N ASP A 83 15.19 12.27 18.69
CA ASP A 83 15.76 12.69 19.96
C ASP A 83 14.63 12.47 20.96
N GLU A 84 14.71 11.31 21.61
CA GLU A 84 13.83 10.85 22.66
C GLU A 84 13.86 11.85 23.83
N ARG A 85 13.01 12.87 23.76
CA ARG A 85 12.60 13.58 24.96
C ARG A 85 11.17 14.07 24.85
N TRP A 86 10.25 13.11 24.84
CA TRP A 86 8.89 13.34 25.31
C TRP A 86 8.95 13.69 26.81
N ILE A 87 9.18 14.97 27.13
CA ILE A 87 8.75 15.50 28.43
C ILE A 87 7.23 15.62 28.35
N CYS A 88 6.54 14.51 28.63
CA CYS A 88 5.16 14.60 29.09
C CYS A 88 5.19 15.40 30.38
N GLY A 89 4.81 16.68 30.30
CA GLY A 89 4.53 17.55 31.44
C GLY A 89 3.29 17.07 32.20
N GLY A 90 3.36 15.85 32.75
CA GLY A 90 2.39 15.31 33.69
C GLY A 90 2.81 15.76 35.08
N LYS A 91 2.17 16.82 35.57
CA LYS A 91 2.27 17.25 36.98
C LYS A 91 2.12 16.03 37.89
N SER A 92 3.12 15.87 38.76
CA SER A 92 3.17 14.89 39.85
C SER A 92 1.81 14.81 40.56
N ARG A 93 1.12 13.68 40.45
CA ARG A 93 0.03 13.34 41.36
C ARG A 93 0.64 12.55 42.50
N GLU A 94 0.75 13.20 43.66
CA GLU A 94 1.09 12.56 44.92
C GLU A 94 0.11 11.40 45.22
N PRO A 95 0.58 10.27 45.78
CA PRO A 95 -0.31 9.20 46.20
C PRO A 95 -1.08 9.62 47.46
N PHE A 96 -2.39 9.64 47.33
CA PHE A 96 -3.37 9.90 48.39
C PHE A 96 -3.20 8.83 49.50
N ARG A 97 -2.63 9.22 50.65
CA ARG A 97 -2.66 8.41 51.88
C ARG A 97 -4.08 8.44 52.45
N ALA A 98 -4.82 7.35 52.29
CA ALA A 98 -6.02 7.12 53.08
C ALA A 98 -5.61 6.60 54.47
N THR A 99 -5.58 7.48 55.47
CA THR A 99 -5.61 7.08 56.87
C THR A 99 -7.06 6.79 57.24
N GLY A 100 -7.44 5.51 57.22
CA GLY A 100 -8.69 5.02 57.81
C GLY A 100 -8.41 4.50 59.21
N THR A 101 -8.65 5.33 60.22
CA THR A 101 -8.73 4.93 61.63
C THR A 101 -10.04 4.20 61.90
N GLU A 102 -9.93 3.01 62.48
CA GLU A 102 -11.02 2.26 63.10
C GLU A 102 -11.75 3.08 64.17
N SER A 103 -13.07 2.94 64.24
CA SER A 103 -13.80 3.01 65.51
C SER A 103 -15.06 2.16 65.45
N ALA A 104 -15.17 1.34 66.48
CA ALA A 104 -16.13 0.29 66.76
C ALA A 104 -17.59 0.71 66.97
N GLY A 105 -18.47 -0.32 66.93
CA GLY A 105 -19.73 -0.41 67.67
C GLY A 105 -20.98 -0.22 66.81
N ALA A 106 -22.05 -0.99 66.88
CA ALA A 106 -22.39 -2.10 67.77
C ALA A 106 -23.54 -2.92 67.13
N GLU A 107 -23.72 -4.12 67.66
CA GLU A 107 -24.77 -5.10 67.46
C GLU A 107 -26.22 -4.53 67.40
N SER A 108 -27.13 -5.18 66.67
CA SER A 108 -28.21 -5.99 67.28
C SER A 108 -29.24 -6.51 66.26
N GLN A 109 -29.27 -7.84 66.13
CA GLN A 109 -30.43 -8.76 66.10
C GLN A 109 -31.76 -8.42 65.37
N ALA A 110 -32.06 -9.34 64.43
CA ALA A 110 -33.16 -10.32 64.47
C ALA A 110 -34.55 -10.04 63.83
N ARG A 111 -35.02 -11.13 63.18
CA ARG A 111 -36.40 -11.60 62.92
C ARG A 111 -37.20 -10.85 61.85
N ALA A 112 -37.99 -11.50 61.00
CA ALA A 112 -38.35 -12.91 60.80
C ALA A 112 -38.76 -13.10 59.34
#